data_AF-A0A3S0ES85-F1
#
_entry.id   AF-A0A3S0ES85-F1
#
_cell.length_a   1.000
_cell.length_b   1.000
_cell.length_c   1.000
_cell.angle_alpha   90.00
_cell.angle_beta   90.00
_cell.angle_gamma   90.00
#
_symmetry.space_group_name_H-M   'P 1'
#
loop_
_entity.id
_entity.type
_entity.pdbx_description
1 polymer ?
#
loop_
_entity_poly.entity_id
_entity_poly.type
_entity_poly.pdbx_seq_one_letter_code
_entity_poly.pdbx_strand_id
1 'polypeptide(L)'
;MKKHLASFRDFLATGTLGALSPGMKLIDVAELLGPPDGWNVDEAAPVPLYWFFGKLEISFESVAPYQINWFQIEGAAHLKGKLEPLTDQLKLSLDGFSGKTKPSEFLSAGFWDPNSTTVYYAGLSDDILLNICAGRTQIHFQVDTSFIGDGEVIKYLEQSKPARLVRDIDSRTRVDSIYSYPQPATEEVPGVFNWRSITGRDYLDILR
;
A
#
# COMPACT_ATOMS: atom_id res chain seq x y z
N MET A 1 18.85 20.75 6.05
CA MET A 1 18.63 19.33 5.71
C MET A 1 18.57 19.13 4.21
N LYS A 2 18.99 17.97 3.70
CA LYS A 2 19.07 17.67 2.26
C LYS A 2 17.69 17.25 1.73
N LYS A 3 17.34 17.67 0.51
CA LYS A 3 16.14 17.20 -0.19
C LYS A 3 16.47 15.97 -1.03
N HIS A 4 15.57 14.99 -1.00
CA HIS A 4 15.67 13.70 -1.65
C HIS A 4 14.55 13.55 -2.68
N LEU A 5 14.89 12.92 -3.81
CA LEU A 5 13.94 12.52 -4.83
C LEU A 5 13.96 10.99 -4.91
N ALA A 6 12.80 10.37 -4.76
CA ALA A 6 12.59 8.93 -4.95
C ALA A 6 11.83 8.67 -6.26
N SER A 7 12.11 7.52 -6.88
CA SER A 7 11.39 6.99 -8.03
C SER A 7 10.27 6.08 -7.52
N PHE A 8 9.04 6.28 -8.01
CA PHE A 8 7.92 5.44 -7.62
C PHE A 8 8.06 4.04 -8.24
N ARG A 9 8.63 3.95 -9.45
CA ARG A 9 8.96 2.64 -10.06
C ARG A 9 9.95 1.86 -9.21
N ASP A 10 10.99 2.51 -8.71
CA ASP A 10 12.02 1.87 -7.89
C ASP A 10 11.44 1.44 -6.56
N PHE A 11 10.57 2.26 -5.97
CA PHE A 11 9.83 1.91 -4.76
C PHE A 11 8.96 0.68 -4.96
N LEU A 12 8.14 0.64 -6.02
CA LEU A 12 7.30 -0.52 -6.31
C LEU A 12 8.11 -1.79 -6.55
N ALA A 13 9.23 -1.70 -7.25
CA ALA A 13 10.09 -2.85 -7.57
C ALA A 13 10.89 -3.38 -6.37
N THR A 14 11.28 -2.51 -5.42
CA THR A 14 12.26 -2.87 -4.38
C THR A 14 11.74 -2.77 -2.94
N GLY A 15 10.63 -2.08 -2.73
CA GLY A 15 10.17 -1.64 -1.41
C GLY A 15 11.01 -0.51 -0.81
N THR A 16 12.00 0.03 -1.52
CA THR A 16 12.85 1.12 -1.01
C THR A 16 12.40 2.46 -1.57
N LEU A 17 12.12 3.41 -0.69
CA LEU A 17 11.69 4.75 -1.06
C LEU A 17 12.89 5.71 -1.07
N GLY A 18 13.67 5.65 -2.16
CA GLY A 18 14.91 6.42 -2.30
C GLY A 18 15.98 5.92 -1.33
N ALA A 19 16.31 6.72 -0.31
CA ALA A 19 17.25 6.31 0.75
C ALA A 19 16.56 5.62 1.93
N LEU A 20 15.23 5.72 2.05
CA LEU A 20 14.46 5.07 3.09
C LEU A 20 14.23 3.60 2.71
N SER A 21 14.81 2.68 3.45
CA SER A 21 14.62 1.24 3.24
C SER A 21 13.95 0.59 4.46
N PRO A 22 13.14 -0.47 4.29
CA PRO A 22 12.47 -1.14 5.40
C PRO A 22 13.41 -1.73 6.46
N GLY A 23 14.71 -1.86 6.19
CA GLY A 23 15.70 -2.37 7.16
C GLY A 23 16.32 -1.31 8.06
N MET A 24 15.91 -0.04 7.94
CA MET A 24 16.52 1.05 8.72
C MET A 24 16.07 1.03 10.18
N LYS A 25 16.88 1.62 11.06
CA LYS A 25 16.53 1.86 12.46
C LYS A 25 15.95 3.25 12.62
N LEU A 26 15.18 3.44 13.69
CA LEU A 26 14.61 4.73 14.08
C LEU A 26 15.62 5.88 14.03
N ILE A 27 16.84 5.68 14.55
CA ILE A 27 17.87 6.73 14.55
C ILE A 27 18.32 7.10 13.13
N ASP A 28 18.47 6.12 12.24
CA ASP A 28 18.88 6.36 10.86
C ASP A 28 17.77 7.10 10.09
N VAL A 29 16.50 6.84 10.42
CA VAL A 29 15.35 7.56 9.87
C VAL A 29 15.34 9.02 10.34
N ALA A 30 15.59 9.27 11.62
CA ALA A 30 15.67 10.63 12.16
C ALA A 30 16.83 11.43 11.53
N GLU A 31 17.97 10.80 11.27
CA GLU A 31 19.09 11.42 10.55
C GLU A 31 18.74 11.74 9.09
N LEU A 32 18.00 10.84 8.42
CA LEU A 32 17.61 10.97 7.03
C LEU A 32 16.51 12.02 6.80
N LEU A 33 15.40 11.89 7.52
CA LEU A 33 14.16 12.65 7.31
C LEU A 33 14.00 13.82 8.28
N GLY A 34 14.77 13.85 9.36
CA GLY A 34 14.66 14.86 10.41
C GLY A 34 13.59 14.52 11.44
N PRO A 35 13.15 15.51 12.22
CA PRO A 35 12.05 15.30 13.16
C PRO A 35 10.75 15.00 12.39
N PRO A 36 9.91 14.06 12.87
CA PRO A 36 8.58 13.85 12.32
C PRO A 36 7.66 15.04 12.62
N ASP A 37 6.58 15.16 11.83
CA ASP A 37 5.52 16.14 12.08
C ASP A 37 4.74 15.80 13.37
N GLY A 38 4.77 14.52 13.76
CA GLY A 38 4.39 14.04 15.07
C GLY A 38 4.47 12.52 15.18
N TRP A 39 3.99 11.99 16.30
CA TRP A 39 4.05 10.57 16.61
C TRP A 39 2.93 10.15 17.54
N ASN A 40 2.59 8.85 17.51
CA ASN A 40 1.77 8.24 18.56
C ASN A 40 2.66 7.60 19.62
N VAL A 41 2.28 7.78 20.88
CA VAL A 41 2.82 7.02 22.00
C VAL A 41 1.76 6.01 22.42
N ASP A 42 2.18 4.76 22.56
CA ASP A 42 1.44 3.85 23.43
C ASP A 42 1.76 4.27 24.88
N GLU A 43 0.77 4.38 25.77
CA GLU A 43 0.95 4.98 27.10
C GLU A 43 2.04 4.29 27.94
N ALA A 44 2.38 3.04 27.60
CA ALA A 44 3.41 2.25 28.24
C ALA A 44 4.78 2.24 27.53
N ALA A 45 4.89 2.81 26.32
CA ALA A 45 6.12 2.72 25.52
C ALA A 45 7.10 3.86 25.85
N PRO A 46 8.39 3.55 26.14
CA PRO A 46 9.38 4.58 26.48
C PRO A 46 9.86 5.40 25.26
N VAL A 47 9.54 4.96 24.05
CA VAL A 47 9.95 5.57 22.77
C VAL A 47 8.71 5.61 21.88
N PRO A 48 8.45 6.71 21.14
CA PRO A 48 7.38 6.72 20.15
C PRO A 48 7.75 5.82 18.97
N LEU A 49 6.92 4.80 18.71
CA LEU A 49 7.18 3.76 17.70
C LEU A 49 6.35 3.93 16.43
N TYR A 50 5.57 5.00 16.32
CA TYR A 50 4.81 5.29 15.12
C TYR A 50 4.86 6.78 14.81
N TRP A 51 5.50 7.12 13.69
CA TRP A 51 5.84 8.50 13.29
C TRP A 51 5.13 8.86 11.99
N PHE A 52 4.74 10.13 11.86
CA PHE A 52 4.16 10.66 10.63
C PHE A 52 4.95 11.88 10.11
N PHE A 53 5.15 11.90 8.81
CA PHE A 53 5.83 12.92 8.02
C PHE A 53 4.94 13.24 6.80
N GLY A 54 3.99 14.15 6.94
CA GLY A 54 3.00 14.44 5.91
C GLY A 54 2.22 13.18 5.49
N LYS A 55 2.49 12.68 4.28
CA LYS A 55 1.87 11.44 3.74
C LYS A 55 2.65 10.17 4.06
N LEU A 56 3.86 10.29 4.59
CA LEU A 56 4.71 9.14 4.93
C LEU A 56 4.52 8.80 6.40
N GLU A 57 4.19 7.55 6.68
CA GLU A 57 4.08 7.04 8.04
C GLU A 57 5.00 5.86 8.25
N ILE A 58 5.57 5.72 9.44
CA ILE A 58 6.58 4.72 9.75
C ILE A 58 6.27 4.09 11.11
N SER A 59 6.11 2.78 11.13
CA SER A 59 6.07 1.98 12.35
C SER A 59 7.41 1.34 12.63
N PHE A 60 7.80 1.30 13.89
CA PHE A 60 9.02 0.69 14.40
C PHE A 60 8.72 -0.49 15.32
N GLU A 61 9.60 -1.47 15.30
CA GLU A 61 9.63 -2.58 16.24
C GLU A 61 9.74 -2.09 17.69
N SER A 62 9.14 -2.83 18.62
CA SER A 62 9.12 -2.46 20.05
C SER A 62 10.43 -2.69 20.78
N VAL A 63 11.35 -3.44 20.17
CA VAL A 63 12.64 -3.80 20.77
C VAL A 63 13.76 -3.02 20.10
N ALA A 64 14.66 -2.45 20.91
CA ALA A 64 15.88 -1.82 20.42
C ALA A 64 16.66 -2.80 19.49
N PRO A 65 17.14 -2.34 18.32
CA PRO A 65 17.38 -0.95 17.96
C PRO A 65 16.21 -0.24 17.25
N TYR A 66 14.97 -0.69 17.43
CA TYR A 66 13.76 -0.08 16.86
C TYR A 66 13.85 -0.02 15.33
N GLN A 67 14.00 -1.20 14.71
CA GLN A 67 13.98 -1.31 13.26
C GLN A 67 12.61 -0.93 12.73
N ILE A 68 12.54 -0.47 11.49
CA ILE A 68 11.25 -0.28 10.81
C ILE A 68 10.54 -1.64 10.76
N ASN A 69 9.30 -1.66 11.25
CA ASN A 69 8.37 -2.76 11.05
C ASN A 69 7.68 -2.61 9.69
N TRP A 70 7.25 -1.40 9.35
CA TRP A 70 6.80 -1.02 8.02
C TRP A 70 6.83 0.50 7.85
N PHE A 71 6.79 0.96 6.61
CA PHE A 71 6.40 2.33 6.31
C PHE A 71 5.37 2.36 5.19
N GLN A 72 4.58 3.43 5.12
CA GLN A 72 3.57 3.59 4.09
C GLN A 72 3.51 4.99 3.51
N ILE A 73 3.04 5.07 2.27
CA ILE A 73 2.47 6.28 1.70
C ILE A 73 0.96 6.23 1.97
N GLU A 74 0.51 6.97 2.98
CA GLU A 74 -0.88 7.11 3.38
C GLU A 74 -1.62 8.12 2.48
N GLY A 75 -2.93 7.93 2.26
CA GLY A 75 -3.72 8.82 1.42
C GLY A 75 -3.23 8.89 -0.03
N ALA A 76 -2.72 7.77 -0.55
CA ALA A 76 -2.18 7.62 -1.90
C ALA A 76 -3.18 7.96 -3.01
N ALA A 77 -4.49 8.00 -2.69
CA ALA A 77 -5.57 8.44 -3.58
C ALA A 77 -5.34 9.87 -4.11
N HIS A 78 -4.58 10.67 -3.37
CA HIS A 78 -4.27 12.06 -3.69
C HIS A 78 -3.00 12.25 -4.52
N LEU A 79 -2.25 11.18 -4.84
CA LEU A 79 -1.07 11.27 -5.70
C LEU A 79 -1.45 11.68 -7.12
N LYS A 80 -0.92 12.80 -7.62
CA LYS A 80 -1.22 13.33 -8.95
C LYS A 80 -0.05 14.09 -9.59
N GLY A 81 -0.13 14.26 -10.90
CA GLY A 81 0.90 15.00 -11.64
C GLY A 81 2.17 14.17 -11.86
N LYS A 82 3.33 14.84 -11.90
CA LYS A 82 4.62 14.18 -12.15
C LYS A 82 5.45 13.98 -10.89
N LEU A 83 5.29 14.87 -9.92
CA LEU A 83 6.07 14.91 -8.70
C LEU A 83 5.14 15.25 -7.53
N GLU A 84 5.22 14.48 -6.45
CA GLU A 84 4.45 14.70 -5.22
C GLU A 84 5.40 14.86 -4.04
N PRO A 85 5.23 15.90 -3.20
CA PRO A 85 5.90 15.94 -1.90
C PRO A 85 5.26 14.89 -0.98
N LEU A 86 6.08 14.03 -0.40
CA LEU A 86 5.66 13.11 0.67
C LEU A 86 5.92 13.74 2.03
N THR A 87 7.11 14.35 2.17
CA THR A 87 7.56 15.11 3.34
C THR A 87 8.25 16.41 2.87
N ASP A 88 8.69 17.26 3.79
CA ASP A 88 9.48 18.45 3.47
C ASP A 88 10.84 18.12 2.80
N GLN A 89 11.35 16.91 3.05
CA GLN A 89 12.67 16.42 2.66
C GLN A 89 12.59 15.40 1.54
N LEU A 90 11.43 14.78 1.30
CA LEU A 90 11.25 13.71 0.33
C LEU A 90 10.17 14.02 -0.68
N LYS A 91 10.55 14.00 -1.96
CA LYS A 91 9.62 14.04 -3.10
C LYS A 91 9.63 12.70 -3.83
N LEU A 92 8.47 12.35 -4.37
CA LEU A 92 8.26 11.16 -5.19
C LEU A 92 8.04 11.57 -6.65
N SER A 93 8.88 11.08 -7.55
CA SER A 93 8.57 11.05 -8.99
C SER A 93 7.52 9.98 -9.22
N LEU A 94 6.37 10.35 -9.76
CA LEU A 94 5.26 9.42 -9.92
C LEU A 94 5.39 8.52 -11.13
N ASP A 95 6.27 8.84 -12.08
CA ASP A 95 6.66 7.96 -13.19
C ASP A 95 5.48 7.35 -14.00
N GLY A 96 4.40 8.11 -14.12
CA GLY A 96 3.17 7.71 -14.83
C GLY A 96 2.08 7.11 -13.94
N PHE A 97 2.35 6.88 -12.66
CA PHE A 97 1.38 6.38 -11.68
C PHE A 97 0.62 7.53 -11.00
N SER A 98 -0.52 7.22 -10.40
CA SER A 98 -1.32 8.17 -9.62
C SER A 98 -2.22 7.43 -8.63
N GLY A 99 -2.93 8.17 -7.78
CA GLY A 99 -3.96 7.59 -6.91
C GLY A 99 -5.14 6.95 -7.65
N LYS A 100 -5.22 7.12 -8.98
CA LYS A 100 -6.22 6.49 -9.86
C LYS A 100 -5.68 5.30 -10.65
N THR A 101 -4.41 4.93 -10.46
CA THR A 101 -3.86 3.75 -11.14
C THR A 101 -4.61 2.51 -10.68
N LYS A 102 -5.05 1.71 -11.64
CA LYS A 102 -5.82 0.48 -11.41
C LYS A 102 -4.93 -0.68 -10.97
N PRO A 103 -5.48 -1.69 -10.28
CA PRO A 103 -4.79 -2.94 -10.00
C PRO A 103 -4.17 -3.56 -11.25
N SER A 104 -4.93 -3.67 -12.35
CA SER A 104 -4.42 -4.22 -13.61
C SER A 104 -3.24 -3.45 -14.20
N GLU A 105 -3.19 -2.14 -14.02
CA GLU A 105 -2.10 -1.29 -14.49
C GLU A 105 -0.83 -1.50 -13.66
N PHE A 106 -0.95 -1.63 -12.33
CA PHE A 106 0.18 -2.01 -11.47
C PHE A 106 0.72 -3.41 -11.82
N LEU A 107 -0.17 -4.39 -11.96
CA LEU A 107 0.20 -5.77 -12.29
C LEU A 107 0.86 -5.88 -13.68
N SER A 108 0.46 -5.04 -14.63
CA SER A 108 1.01 -5.02 -16.00
C SER A 108 2.28 -4.19 -16.14
N ALA A 109 2.69 -3.45 -15.11
CA ALA A 109 3.78 -2.48 -15.20
C ALA A 109 5.19 -3.10 -15.25
N GLY A 110 5.30 -4.42 -15.04
CA GLY A 110 6.54 -5.19 -15.19
C GLY A 110 7.50 -5.11 -14.00
N PHE A 111 7.04 -4.70 -12.82
CA PHE A 111 7.86 -4.67 -11.60
C PHE A 111 7.97 -6.02 -10.91
N TRP A 112 6.96 -6.86 -11.07
CA TRP A 112 6.78 -8.11 -10.36
C TRP A 112 6.48 -9.24 -11.33
N ASP A 113 6.77 -10.48 -10.93
CA ASP A 113 6.25 -11.64 -11.64
C ASP A 113 4.76 -11.82 -11.27
N PRO A 114 3.82 -11.72 -12.24
CA PRO A 114 2.40 -11.87 -11.97
C PRO A 114 2.03 -13.26 -11.41
N ASN A 115 2.86 -14.28 -11.61
CA ASN A 115 2.60 -15.62 -11.08
C ASN A 115 2.93 -15.75 -9.57
N SER A 116 3.80 -14.88 -9.05
CA SER A 116 4.16 -14.82 -7.62
C SER A 116 3.51 -13.64 -6.88
N THR A 117 2.81 -12.78 -7.62
CA THR A 117 2.01 -11.68 -7.07
C THR A 117 0.63 -12.18 -6.72
N THR A 118 0.11 -11.82 -5.55
CA THR A 118 -1.23 -12.19 -5.11
C THR A 118 -2.09 -10.94 -4.97
N VAL A 119 -3.30 -11.01 -5.52
CA VAL A 119 -4.35 -10.02 -5.28
C VAL A 119 -5.31 -10.61 -4.27
N TYR A 120 -5.45 -10.00 -3.10
CA TYR A 120 -6.45 -10.41 -2.12
C TYR A 120 -7.64 -9.48 -2.16
N TYR A 121 -8.82 -10.04 -1.89
CA TYR A 121 -10.04 -9.28 -1.73
C TYR A 121 -10.93 -9.89 -0.65
N ALA A 122 -11.66 -9.01 0.03
CA ALA A 122 -12.62 -9.39 1.05
C ALA A 122 -13.71 -8.33 1.21
N GLY A 123 -14.82 -8.70 1.84
CA GLY A 123 -15.87 -7.76 2.22
C GLY A 123 -15.69 -7.36 3.67
N LEU A 124 -15.76 -6.07 3.97
CA LEU A 124 -15.78 -5.53 5.32
C LEU A 124 -16.95 -4.55 5.43
N SER A 125 -18.01 -4.95 6.12
CA SER A 125 -19.28 -4.20 6.15
C SER A 125 -19.78 -3.89 4.72
N ASP A 126 -19.77 -2.61 4.32
CA ASP A 126 -20.29 -2.11 3.04
C ASP A 126 -19.16 -1.83 2.02
N ASP A 127 -17.93 -2.25 2.35
CA ASP A 127 -16.73 -2.02 1.54
C ASP A 127 -16.15 -3.34 1.01
N ILE A 128 -15.58 -3.27 -0.20
CA ILE A 128 -14.66 -4.30 -0.70
C ILE A 128 -13.25 -3.83 -0.41
N LEU A 129 -12.54 -4.57 0.43
CA LEU A 129 -11.11 -4.42 0.56
C LEU A 129 -10.45 -5.16 -0.59
N LEU A 130 -9.51 -4.49 -1.25
CA LEU A 130 -8.70 -5.07 -2.31
C LEU A 130 -7.25 -4.68 -2.05
N ASN A 131 -6.35 -5.65 -2.09
CA ASN A 131 -4.92 -5.37 -2.00
C ASN A 131 -4.11 -6.20 -2.99
N ILE A 132 -2.94 -5.67 -3.37
CA ILE A 132 -1.90 -6.39 -4.09
C ILE A 132 -0.75 -6.60 -3.11
N CYS A 133 -0.32 -7.85 -2.93
CA CYS A 133 0.92 -8.19 -2.24
C CYS A 133 1.96 -8.65 -3.27
N ALA A 134 3.06 -7.91 -3.38
CA ALA A 134 4.12 -8.19 -4.35
C ALA A 134 5.50 -7.85 -3.78
N GLY A 135 6.35 -8.87 -3.61
CA GLY A 135 7.65 -8.69 -2.97
C GLY A 135 7.47 -8.07 -1.59
N ARG A 136 8.14 -6.94 -1.31
CA ARG A 136 8.04 -6.18 -0.05
C ARG A 136 6.92 -5.15 -0.02
N THR A 137 6.15 -5.03 -1.09
CA THR A 137 5.20 -3.95 -1.28
C THR A 137 3.78 -4.48 -1.14
N GLN A 138 2.95 -3.73 -0.44
CA GLN A 138 1.51 -3.94 -0.41
C GLN A 138 0.80 -2.69 -0.88
N ILE A 139 -0.18 -2.83 -1.78
CA ILE A 139 -1.00 -1.70 -2.24
C ILE A 139 -2.43 -1.97 -1.84
N HIS A 140 -3.01 -1.11 -1.03
CA HIS A 140 -4.42 -1.17 -0.65
C HIS A 140 -5.22 -0.29 -1.60
N PHE A 141 -6.43 -0.75 -1.92
CA PHE A 141 -7.35 -0.04 -2.79
C PHE A 141 -8.70 0.14 -2.08
N GLN A 142 -9.25 1.34 -2.18
CA GLN A 142 -10.66 1.59 -1.96
C GLN A 142 -11.43 1.24 -3.23
N VAL A 143 -12.48 0.45 -3.10
CA VAL A 143 -13.37 0.09 -4.22
C VAL A 143 -14.68 0.86 -4.09
N ASP A 144 -15.09 1.57 -5.13
CA ASP A 144 -16.43 2.15 -5.20
C ASP A 144 -17.49 1.04 -5.32
N THR A 145 -18.20 0.77 -4.21
CA THR A 145 -19.23 -0.26 -4.08
C THR A 145 -20.63 0.21 -4.48
N SER A 146 -20.80 1.44 -5.00
CA SER A 146 -22.13 1.99 -5.37
C SER A 146 -22.90 1.20 -6.43
N PHE A 147 -22.23 0.30 -7.15
CA PHE A 147 -22.87 -0.61 -8.11
C PHE A 147 -23.56 -1.81 -7.44
N ILE A 148 -23.33 -2.03 -6.14
CA ILE A 148 -23.93 -3.08 -5.32
C ILE A 148 -25.19 -2.49 -4.71
N GLY A 149 -26.32 -2.66 -5.39
CA GLY A 149 -27.53 -1.87 -5.16
C GLY A 149 -28.09 -1.88 -3.73
N ASP A 150 -28.10 -3.04 -3.06
CA ASP A 150 -28.59 -3.19 -1.68
C ASP A 150 -27.50 -2.95 -0.62
N GLY A 151 -26.27 -2.65 -1.04
CA GLY A 151 -25.13 -2.48 -0.14
C GLY A 151 -24.63 -3.77 0.50
N GLU A 152 -25.20 -4.93 0.19
CA GLU A 152 -24.83 -6.22 0.80
C GLU A 152 -23.53 -6.78 0.18
N VAL A 153 -22.40 -6.09 0.40
CA VAL A 153 -21.11 -6.43 -0.20
C VAL A 153 -20.68 -7.86 0.08
N ILE A 154 -20.84 -8.33 1.32
CA ILE A 154 -20.47 -9.70 1.71
C ILE A 154 -21.23 -10.72 0.85
N LYS A 155 -22.54 -10.55 0.69
CA LYS A 155 -23.39 -11.42 -0.13
C LYS A 155 -23.05 -11.30 -1.62
N TYR A 156 -22.78 -10.09 -2.10
CA TYR A 156 -22.30 -9.89 -3.47
C TYR A 156 -21.01 -10.69 -3.73
N LEU A 157 -20.04 -10.67 -2.80
CA LEU A 157 -18.82 -11.46 -2.91
C LEU A 157 -19.09 -12.97 -2.83
N GLU A 158 -19.99 -13.43 -1.96
CA GLU A 158 -20.38 -14.83 -1.87
C GLU A 158 -20.99 -15.38 -3.16
N GLN A 159 -21.76 -14.57 -3.87
CA GLN A 159 -22.46 -14.98 -5.09
C GLN A 159 -21.65 -14.71 -6.38
N SER A 160 -20.65 -13.84 -6.30
CA SER A 160 -19.87 -13.45 -7.47
C SER A 160 -18.80 -14.47 -7.84
N LYS A 161 -18.78 -14.84 -9.12
CA LYS A 161 -17.62 -15.54 -9.69
C LYS A 161 -16.44 -14.57 -9.79
N PRO A 162 -15.19 -15.02 -9.58
CA PRO A 162 -14.00 -14.16 -9.66
C PRO A 162 -13.93 -13.33 -10.95
N ALA A 163 -14.26 -13.95 -12.10
CA ALA A 163 -14.24 -13.26 -13.39
C ALA A 163 -15.22 -12.08 -13.50
N ARG A 164 -16.38 -12.16 -12.83
CA ARG A 164 -17.34 -11.05 -12.77
C ARG A 164 -16.85 -9.97 -11.82
N LEU A 165 -16.43 -10.37 -10.62
CA LEU A 165 -15.92 -9.47 -9.60
C LEU A 165 -14.79 -8.59 -10.13
N VAL A 166 -13.75 -9.20 -10.69
CA VAL A 166 -12.57 -8.48 -11.21
C VAL A 166 -12.96 -7.44 -12.27
N ARG A 167 -13.86 -7.80 -13.19
CA ARG A 167 -14.37 -6.87 -14.22
C ARG A 167 -15.18 -5.72 -13.63
N ASP A 168 -15.96 -5.99 -12.59
CA ASP A 168 -16.79 -4.99 -11.92
C ASP A 168 -15.90 -3.97 -11.17
N ILE A 169 -14.82 -4.43 -10.51
CA ILE A 169 -14.05 -3.61 -9.56
C ILE A 169 -12.80 -2.93 -10.15
N ASP A 170 -12.10 -3.49 -11.15
CA ASP A 170 -10.77 -2.98 -11.59
C ASP A 170 -10.78 -1.49 -11.96
N SER A 171 -11.85 -1.02 -12.59
CA SER A 171 -12.00 0.40 -12.97
C SER A 171 -12.59 1.30 -11.88
N ARG A 172 -13.01 0.72 -10.76
CA ARG A 172 -13.69 1.38 -9.64
C ARG A 172 -12.78 1.58 -8.43
N THR A 173 -11.49 1.30 -8.59
CA THR A 173 -10.53 1.40 -7.50
C THR A 173 -9.89 2.78 -7.42
N ARG A 174 -9.53 3.18 -6.21
CA ARG A 174 -8.49 4.19 -5.96
C ARG A 174 -7.45 3.61 -5.02
N VAL A 175 -6.20 4.00 -5.21
CA VAL A 175 -5.13 3.59 -4.30
C VAL A 175 -5.38 4.26 -2.96
N ASP A 176 -5.45 3.49 -1.88
CA ASP A 176 -5.64 4.01 -0.53
C ASP A 176 -4.30 4.31 0.12
N SER A 177 -3.50 3.27 0.29
CA SER A 177 -2.18 3.30 0.91
C SER A 177 -1.23 2.33 0.22
N ILE A 178 0.06 2.60 0.34
CA ILE A 178 1.12 1.74 -0.22
C ILE A 178 2.17 1.49 0.86
N TYR A 179 2.23 0.27 1.34
CA TYR A 179 3.14 -0.17 2.38
C TYR A 179 4.42 -0.77 1.81
N SER A 180 5.49 -0.70 2.61
CA SER A 180 6.64 -1.56 2.45
C SER A 180 7.13 -2.16 3.76
N TYR A 181 7.53 -3.42 3.67
CA TYR A 181 7.91 -4.28 4.78
C TYR A 181 9.36 -4.79 4.65
N PRO A 182 10.05 -5.12 5.75
CA PRO A 182 11.37 -5.77 5.75
C PRO A 182 11.36 -7.13 5.05
N GLN A 183 10.28 -7.88 5.25
CA GLN A 183 10.03 -9.20 4.67
C GLN A 183 9.01 -9.09 3.52
N PRO A 184 8.84 -10.16 2.71
CA PRO A 184 7.77 -10.17 1.72
C PRO A 184 6.42 -9.84 2.35
N ALA A 185 5.70 -8.89 1.75
CA ALA A 185 4.40 -8.45 2.21
C ALA A 185 3.41 -9.61 2.17
N THR A 186 2.77 -9.86 3.30
CA THR A 186 1.64 -10.79 3.41
C THR A 186 0.34 -10.00 3.49
N GLU A 187 -0.79 -10.69 3.34
CA GLU A 187 -2.07 -10.09 3.69
C GLU A 187 -2.06 -9.79 5.20
N GLU A 188 -2.30 -8.52 5.54
CA GLU A 188 -2.43 -8.05 6.91
C GLU A 188 -3.49 -6.93 6.93
N VAL A 189 -4.77 -7.30 6.98
CA VAL A 189 -5.79 -6.38 7.47
C VAL A 189 -6.50 -7.00 8.68
N PRO A 190 -6.26 -6.45 9.89
CA PRO A 190 -6.93 -6.92 11.10
C PRO A 190 -8.46 -6.86 10.96
N GLY A 191 -9.14 -7.93 11.41
CA GLY A 191 -10.60 -7.98 11.51
C GLY A 191 -11.34 -8.62 10.33
N VAL A 192 -10.63 -9.09 9.30
CA VAL A 192 -11.22 -9.76 8.15
C VAL A 192 -10.84 -11.23 8.13
N PHE A 193 -11.85 -12.11 8.22
CA PHE A 193 -11.64 -13.56 8.38
C PHE A 193 -11.86 -14.37 7.10
N ASN A 194 -12.26 -13.74 6.00
CA ASN A 194 -12.74 -14.39 4.77
C ASN A 194 -12.00 -13.92 3.51
N TRP A 195 -10.71 -13.62 3.64
CA TRP A 195 -9.86 -13.27 2.51
C TRP A 195 -9.89 -14.33 1.42
N ARG A 196 -10.13 -13.87 0.20
CA ARG A 196 -9.98 -14.66 -1.02
C ARG A 196 -8.81 -14.12 -1.80
N SER A 197 -8.18 -14.97 -2.58
CA SER A 197 -7.03 -14.60 -3.39
C SER A 197 -7.20 -15.03 -4.84
N ILE A 198 -6.52 -14.31 -5.72
CA ILE A 198 -6.29 -14.64 -7.11
C ILE A 198 -4.86 -14.25 -7.47
N THR A 199 -4.20 -15.02 -8.33
CA THR A 199 -2.85 -14.63 -8.78
C THR A 199 -2.93 -13.37 -9.64
N GLY A 200 -1.85 -12.59 -9.67
CA GLY A 200 -1.74 -11.44 -10.57
C GLY A 200 -1.91 -11.86 -12.04
N ARG A 201 -1.42 -13.05 -12.42
CA ARG A 201 -1.62 -13.64 -13.74
C ARG A 201 -3.10 -13.84 -14.07
N ASP A 202 -3.83 -14.55 -13.21
CA ASP A 202 -5.25 -14.85 -13.44
C ASP A 202 -6.09 -13.58 -13.44
N TYR A 203 -5.75 -12.61 -12.57
CA TYR A 203 -6.40 -11.30 -12.55
C TYR A 203 -6.27 -10.59 -13.92
N LEU A 204 -5.07 -10.57 -14.48
CA LEU A 204 -4.83 -10.00 -15.80
C LEU A 204 -5.53 -10.78 -16.93
N ASP A 205 -5.54 -12.11 -16.85
CA ASP A 205 -6.15 -12.97 -17.89
C ASP A 205 -7.68 -12.86 -17.91
N ILE A 206 -8.33 -12.55 -16.78
CA ILE A 206 -9.78 -12.28 -16.73
C ILE A 206 -10.17 -10.99 -17.48
N LEU A 207 -9.27 -10.00 -17.51
CA LEU A 207 -9.49 -8.67 -18.08
C LEU A 207 -9.08 -8.57 -19.56
N ARG A 208 -8.45 -9.61 -20.11
CA ARG A 208 -8.18 -9.76 -21.54
C ARG A 208 -9.43 -10.21 -22.29
#